data_AF-A0A2S9G7G3-F1
#
_entry.id   AF-A0A2S9G7G3-F1
#
_cell.length_a   1.000
_cell.length_b   1.000
_cell.length_c   1.000
_cell.angle_alpha   90.00
_cell.angle_beta   90.00
_cell.angle_gamma   90.00
#
_symmetry.space_group_name_H-M   'P 1'
#
loop_
_entity.id
_entity.type
_entity.pdbx_description
1 polymer ?
#
loop_
_entity_poly.entity_id
_entity_poly.type
_entity_poly.pdbx_seq_one_letter_code
_entity_poly.pdbx_strand_id
1 'polypeptide(L)'
;LNLAAEPGETAGFSVERHIHVLAQHAPGFSVHDIIVDSARVPGERERDQLRRTATILDAHVEFADVSRPGTPLHDPARLAAALE
;
A
#
# COMPACT_ATOMS: atom_id res chain seq x y z
N LEU A 1 -0.16 -3.09 -1.17
CA LEU A 1 1.17 -2.52 -1.51
C LEU A 1 2.26 -3.50 -1.09
N ASN A 2 3.45 -3.41 -1.69
CA ASN A 2 4.51 -4.39 -1.45
C ASN A 2 4.96 -4.42 0.02
N LEU A 3 5.14 -5.62 0.58
CA LEU A 3 5.54 -5.81 1.98
C LEU A 3 7.02 -5.53 2.25
N ALA A 4 7.84 -5.59 1.21
CA ALA A 4 9.25 -5.26 1.26
C ALA A 4 9.63 -4.47 0.00
N ALA A 5 10.73 -3.73 0.09
CA ALA A 5 11.33 -3.13 -1.08
C ALA A 5 12.03 -4.22 -1.93
N GLU A 6 11.91 -4.09 -3.24
CA GLU A 6 12.56 -4.96 -4.21
C GLU A 6 13.83 -4.25 -4.72
N PRO A 7 15.03 -4.83 -4.51
CA PRO A 7 16.28 -4.21 -4.93
C PRO A 7 16.29 -3.88 -6.42
N GLY A 8 16.61 -2.63 -6.76
CA GLY A 8 16.59 -2.14 -8.14
C GLY A 8 15.26 -1.55 -8.61
N GLU A 9 14.17 -1.75 -7.85
CA GLU A 9 12.85 -1.23 -8.21
C GLU A 9 12.31 -0.24 -7.18
N THR A 10 12.10 -0.70 -5.94
CA THR A 10 11.41 0.06 -4.88
C THR A 10 12.31 0.32 -3.66
N ALA A 11 13.61 0.09 -3.80
CA ALA A 11 14.59 0.42 -2.76
C ALA A 11 14.50 1.91 -2.39
N GLY A 12 14.27 2.21 -1.10
CA GLY A 12 14.12 3.58 -0.59
C GLY A 12 12.78 4.25 -0.90
N PHE A 13 11.81 3.53 -1.47
CA PHE A 13 10.47 4.07 -1.65
C PHE A 13 9.75 4.18 -0.31
N SER A 14 9.15 5.34 -0.07
CA SER A 14 8.06 5.43 0.89
C SER A 14 6.82 4.72 0.34
N VAL A 15 5.86 4.45 1.21
CA VAL A 15 4.60 3.80 0.81
C VAL A 15 3.83 4.69 -0.18
N GLU A 16 3.82 6.01 0.04
CA GLU A 16 3.21 7.01 -0.85
C GLU A 16 3.86 7.06 -2.23
N ARG A 17 5.17 6.84 -2.31
CA ARG A 17 5.90 6.89 -3.58
C ARG A 17 5.35 5.87 -4.60
N HIS A 18 4.88 4.71 -4.12
CA HIS A 18 4.26 3.71 -4.99
C HIS A 18 3.02 4.27 -5.71
N ILE A 19 2.18 5.03 -4.99
CA ILE A 19 0.97 5.65 -5.54
C ILE A 19 1.34 6.71 -6.59
N HIS A 20 2.32 7.57 -6.28
CA HIS A 20 2.78 8.60 -7.22
C HIS A 20 3.35 8.01 -8.50
N VAL A 21 4.14 6.95 -8.40
CA VAL A 21 4.75 6.30 -9.58
C VAL A 21 3.66 5.71 -10.48
N LEU A 22 2.65 5.05 -9.93
CA LEU A 22 1.51 4.53 -10.70
C LEU A 22 0.74 5.66 -11.41
N ALA A 23 0.40 6.73 -10.69
CA ALA A 23 -0.31 7.88 -11.25
C ALA A 23 0.47 8.57 -12.39
N GLN A 24 1.79 8.64 -12.28
CA GLN A 24 2.66 9.21 -13.32
C GLN A 24 2.77 8.31 -14.55
N HIS A 25 2.87 6.98 -14.35
CA HIS A 25 3.01 6.03 -15.46
C HIS A 25 1.71 5.84 -16.24
N ALA A 26 0.56 5.92 -15.56
CA ALA A 26 -0.74 5.71 -16.17
C ALA A 26 -1.69 6.88 -15.84
N PRO A 27 -1.60 8.00 -16.58
CA PRO A 27 -2.52 9.11 -16.39
C PRO A 27 -3.99 8.67 -16.57
N GLY A 28 -4.83 8.96 -15.59
CA GLY A 28 -6.25 8.56 -15.59
C GLY A 28 -6.51 7.14 -15.05
N PHE A 29 -5.48 6.42 -14.63
CA PHE A 29 -5.65 5.17 -13.89
C PHE A 29 -6.25 5.45 -12.50
N SER A 30 -7.25 4.67 -12.13
CA SER A 30 -7.87 4.69 -10.81
C SER A 30 -8.03 3.28 -10.26
N VAL A 31 -8.12 3.18 -8.94
CA VAL A 31 -8.44 1.95 -8.21
C VAL A 31 -9.37 2.31 -7.07
N HIS A 32 -10.25 1.38 -6.68
CA HIS A 32 -11.17 1.62 -5.57
C HIS A 32 -10.44 1.55 -4.21
N ASP A 33 -9.52 0.58 -4.07
CA ASP A 33 -8.92 0.25 -2.79
C ASP A 33 -7.42 0.03 -2.89
N ILE A 34 -6.70 0.49 -1.86
CA ILE A 34 -5.28 0.25 -1.65
C ILE A 34 -5.11 -0.39 -0.28
N ILE A 35 -4.76 -1.67 -0.27
CA ILE A 35 -4.46 -2.40 0.96
C ILE A 35 -3.01 -2.18 1.35
N VAL A 36 -2.80 -1.83 2.61
CA VAL A 36 -1.48 -1.54 3.19
C VAL A 36 -1.33 -2.34 4.47
N ASP A 37 -0.23 -3.08 4.57
CA ASP A 37 0.06 -3.81 5.80
C ASP A 37 0.24 -2.85 6.98
N SER A 38 -0.56 -3.05 8.01
CA SER A 38 -0.66 -2.14 9.15
C SER A 38 0.66 -1.98 9.90
N ALA A 39 1.51 -3.01 9.92
CA ALA A 39 2.82 -2.99 10.56
C ALA A 39 3.83 -2.08 9.83
N ARG A 40 3.62 -1.81 8.54
CA ARG A 40 4.52 -0.96 7.73
C ARG A 40 4.35 0.53 8.02
N VAL A 41 3.19 0.92 8.54
CA VAL A 41 2.78 2.32 8.74
C VAL A 41 2.11 2.47 10.11
N PRO A 42 2.85 2.30 11.22
CA PRO A 42 2.25 2.31 12.56
C PRO A 42 1.77 3.71 12.99
N GLY A 43 2.27 4.78 12.39
CA GLY A 43 1.94 6.16 12.77
C GLY A 43 0.64 6.67 12.14
N GLU A 44 -0.27 7.20 12.96
CA GLU A 44 -1.54 7.78 12.48
C GLU A 44 -1.33 8.92 11.47
N ARG A 45 -0.35 9.79 11.71
CA ARG A 45 0.00 10.88 10.79
C ARG A 45 0.42 10.39 9.41
N GLU A 46 1.20 9.31 9.36
CA GLU A 46 1.65 8.69 8.10
C GLU A 46 0.44 8.06 7.38
N ARG A 47 -0.46 7.40 8.12
CA ARG A 47 -1.71 6.87 7.56
C ARG A 47 -2.60 7.94 6.96
N ASP A 48 -2.73 9.08 7.63
CA ASP A 48 -3.51 10.21 7.12
C ASP A 48 -2.89 10.82 5.87
N GLN A 49 -1.56 10.93 5.83
CA GLN A 49 -0.86 11.36 4.63
C GLN A 49 -1.09 10.37 3.49
N LEU A 50 -1.02 9.06 3.74
CA LEU A 50 -1.23 8.04 2.73
C LEU A 50 -2.67 8.03 2.20
N ARG A 51 -3.67 8.20 3.07
CA ARG A 51 -5.08 8.37 2.67
C ARG A 51 -5.26 9.58 1.74
N ARG A 52 -4.61 10.71 2.05
CA ARG A 52 -4.65 11.90 1.20
C ARG A 52 -3.96 11.66 -0.14
N THR A 53 -2.85 10.92 -0.17
CA THR A 53 -2.15 10.58 -1.41
C THR A 53 -2.96 9.62 -2.28
N ALA A 54 -3.70 8.68 -1.66
CA ALA A 54 -4.51 7.70 -2.38
C ALA A 54 -5.65 8.32 -3.20
N THR A 55 -6.13 9.52 -2.83
CA THR A 55 -7.15 10.24 -3.62
C THR A 55 -6.67 10.59 -5.04
N ILE A 56 -5.35 10.59 -5.29
CA ILE A 56 -4.80 10.75 -6.65
C ILE A 56 -5.26 9.64 -7.59
N LEU A 57 -5.48 8.43 -7.05
CA LEU A 57 -5.97 7.27 -7.78
C LEU A 57 -7.46 7.00 -7.52
N ASP A 58 -8.19 7.95 -6.93
CA ASP A 58 -9.59 7.81 -6.51
C ASP A 58 -9.83 6.63 -5.53
N ALA A 59 -8.83 6.35 -4.69
CA ALA A 59 -8.79 5.15 -3.86
C ALA A 59 -8.97 5.42 -2.36
N HIS A 60 -9.61 4.47 -1.68
CA HIS A 60 -9.61 4.32 -0.24
C HIS A 60 -8.40 3.49 0.23
N VAL A 61 -7.88 3.80 1.42
CA VAL A 61 -6.76 3.04 2.00
C VAL A 61 -7.25 2.20 3.15
N GLU A 62 -7.10 0.89 3.00
CA GLU A 62 -7.33 -0.08 4.04
C GLU A 62 -6.01 -0.47 4.70
N PHE A 63 -5.99 -0.42 6.04
CA PHE A 63 -4.84 -0.87 6.81
C PHE A 63 -5.19 -2.14 7.56
N ALA A 64 -4.66 -3.27 7.11
CA ALA A 64 -4.93 -4.58 7.68
C ALA A 64 -3.61 -5.31 7.98
N ASP A 65 -3.61 -6.26 8.91
CA ASP A 65 -2.48 -7.19 9.07
C ASP A 65 -2.60 -8.24 7.96
N VAL A 66 -1.82 -8.09 6.89
CA VAL A 66 -1.90 -8.95 5.70
C VAL A 66 -0.62 -9.72 5.44
N SER A 67 0.37 -9.62 6.33
CA SER A 67 1.64 -10.31 6.21
C SER A 67 1.63 -11.66 6.94
N ARG A 68 2.47 -12.59 6.47
CA ARG A 68 2.84 -13.78 7.22
C ARG A 68 3.95 -13.41 8.21
N PRO A 69 3.79 -13.68 9.53
CA PRO A 69 4.76 -13.30 10.54
C PRO A 69 6.19 -13.73 10.19
N GLY A 70 7.13 -12.79 10.26
CA GLY A 70 8.55 -13.03 10.02
C GLY A 70 8.95 -13.20 8.55
N THR A 71 8.05 -12.98 7.59
CA THR A 71 8.35 -13.11 6.15
C THR A 71 7.85 -11.90 5.35
N PRO A 72 8.45 -11.57 4.21
CA PRO A 72 7.95 -10.54 3.30
C PRO A 72 6.85 -11.09 2.36
N LEU A 73 6.05 -12.05 2.83
CA LEU A 73 4.98 -12.68 2.05
C LEU A 73 3.61 -12.29 2.60
N HIS A 74 2.66 -12.05 1.70
CA HIS A 74 1.28 -11.86 2.09
C HIS A 74 0.71 -13.19 2.61
N ASP A 75 -0.09 -13.11 3.67
CA ASP A 75 -0.93 -14.20 4.10
C ASP A 75 -2.19 -14.21 3.23
N PRO A 76 -2.44 -15.28 2.43
CA PRO A 76 -3.57 -15.29 1.50
C PRO A 76 -4.92 -15.15 2.19
N ALA A 77 -5.10 -15.73 3.38
CA ALA A 77 -6.38 -15.68 4.08
C ALA A 77 -6.63 -14.29 4.66
N ARG A 78 -5.60 -13.66 5.25
CA ARG A 78 -5.71 -12.29 5.77
C ARG A 78 -5.91 -11.26 4.67
N LEU A 79 -5.20 -11.42 3.55
CA LEU A 79 -5.37 -10.55 2.39
C LEU A 79 -6.76 -10.69 1.78
N ALA A 80 -7.29 -11.92 1.68
CA ALA A 80 -8.65 -12.15 1.20
C ALA A 80 -9.70 -11.50 2.12
N ALA A 81 -9.54 -11.61 3.44
CA ALA A 81 -10.43 -10.97 4.41
C ALA A 81 -10.42 -9.43 4.35
N ALA A 82 -9.31 -8.84 3.90
CA ALA A 82 -9.18 -7.39 3.66
C ALA A 82 -9.72 -6.94 2.29
N LEU A 83 -10.31 -7.84 1.50
CA LEU A 83 -10.92 -7.55 0.20
C LEU A 83 -12.44 -7.75 0.21
N GLU A 84 -13.01 -8.19 1.33
CA GLU A 84 -14.45 -8.39 1.53
C GLU A 84 -15.13 -7.14 2.07
#